data_AF-A0A077MAJ1-F1
#
_entry.id   AF-A0A077MAJ1-F1
#
_cell.length_a   1.000
_cell.length_b   1.000
_cell.length_c   1.000
_cell.angle_alpha   90.00
_cell.angle_beta   90.00
_cell.angle_gamma   90.00
#
_symmetry.space_group_name_H-M   'P 1'
#
loop_
_entity.id
_entity.type
_entity.pdbx_description
1 polymer ?
#
loop_
_entity_poly.entity_id
_entity_poly.type
_entity_poly.pdbx_seq_one_letter_code
_entity_poly.pdbx_strand_id
1 'polypeptide(L)'
;MNAGFGLAVRWSLAGARSDVSGRLREYVVGTSLARFMFLDGLAFKVWRMRDGEWFEGTYVFDTAQERDAFQADFTAKAAHAPVSEMLGSAPISIEAYEVVAIAEGPAKFRRGAGPGSA
;
A
#
# COMPACT_ATOMS: atom_id res chain seq x y z
N MET A 1 -17.43 -15.86 -5.08
CA MET A 1 -17.02 -14.44 -5.16
C MET A 1 -16.89 -13.96 -3.73
N ASN A 2 -15.67 -13.81 -3.23
CA ASN A 2 -15.40 -13.14 -1.96
C ASN A 2 -14.99 -11.69 -2.28
N ALA A 3 -15.00 -10.79 -1.30
CA ALA A 3 -14.50 -9.43 -1.50
C ALA A 3 -12.96 -9.33 -1.32
N GLY A 4 -12.29 -10.47 -1.14
CA GLY A 4 -10.86 -10.61 -0.92
C GLY A 4 -10.42 -10.56 0.53
N PHE A 5 -9.11 -10.64 0.73
CA PHE A 5 -8.43 -10.69 2.02
C PHE A 5 -7.50 -9.50 2.19
N GLY A 6 -7.72 -8.73 3.24
CA GLY A 6 -7.07 -7.44 3.46
C GLY A 6 -5.72 -7.52 4.15
N LEU A 7 -4.82 -6.62 3.76
CA LEU A 7 -3.60 -6.28 4.48
C LEU A 7 -3.34 -4.78 4.40
N ALA A 8 -3.04 -4.14 5.52
CA ALA A 8 -2.59 -2.76 5.59
C ALA A 8 -1.16 -2.69 6.13
N VAL A 9 -0.30 -1.91 5.48
CA VAL A 9 1.05 -1.61 5.97
C VAL A 9 1.20 -0.12 6.07
N ARG A 10 1.40 0.39 7.28
CA ARG A 10 1.41 1.83 7.57
C ARG A 10 2.75 2.28 8.14
N TRP A 11 3.23 3.42 7.64
CA TRP A 11 4.37 4.14 8.18
C TRP A 11 3.92 5.49 8.75
N SER A 12 4.58 5.93 9.81
CA SER A 12 4.43 7.30 10.31
C SER A 12 5.17 8.27 9.40
N LEU A 13 4.56 9.42 9.14
CA LEU A 13 5.23 10.59 8.55
C LEU A 13 5.46 11.70 9.58
N ALA A 14 5.09 11.48 10.84
CA ALA A 14 5.26 12.47 11.89
C ALA A 14 6.75 12.78 12.10
N GLY A 15 7.12 14.05 11.97
CA GLY A 15 8.51 14.50 12.06
C GLY A 15 9.39 14.12 10.86
N ALA A 16 8.81 13.55 9.80
CA ALA A 16 9.54 13.29 8.57
C ALA A 16 9.93 14.60 7.87
N ARG A 17 10.96 14.51 7.01
CA ARG A 17 11.40 15.65 6.20
C ARG A 17 10.27 16.16 5.30
N SER A 18 10.23 17.47 5.07
CA SER A 18 9.18 18.12 4.28
C SER A 18 9.07 17.63 2.82
N ASP A 19 10.16 17.09 2.26
CA ASP A 19 10.19 16.56 0.89
C ASP A 19 9.67 15.12 0.77
N VAL A 20 9.42 14.42 1.89
CA VAL A 20 9.14 12.98 1.86
C VAL A 20 7.87 12.65 1.08
N SER A 21 6.82 13.46 1.22
CA SER A 21 5.55 13.24 0.55
C SER A 21 5.67 13.37 -0.98
N GLY A 22 6.58 14.23 -1.47
CA GLY A 22 6.92 14.30 -2.89
C GLY A 22 7.61 13.01 -3.35
N ARG A 23 8.66 12.61 -2.63
CA ARG A 23 9.43 11.38 -2.91
C ARG A 23 8.58 10.11 -2.86
N LEU A 24 7.61 10.04 -1.94
CA LEU A 24 6.66 8.93 -1.86
C LEU A 24 5.77 8.86 -3.10
N ARG A 25 5.28 10.01 -3.62
CA ARG A 25 4.50 10.04 -4.87
C ARG A 25 5.33 9.59 -6.06
N GLU A 26 6.55 10.11 -6.19
CA GLU A 26 7.49 9.72 -7.25
C GLU A 26 7.78 8.22 -7.23
N TYR A 27 8.09 7.66 -6.06
CA TYR A 27 8.33 6.23 -5.90
C TYR A 27 7.08 5.41 -6.25
N VAL A 28 5.89 5.84 -5.81
CA VAL A 28 4.65 5.13 -6.13
C VAL A 28 4.40 5.11 -7.63
N VAL A 29 4.43 6.27 -8.29
CA VAL A 29 4.09 6.39 -9.71
C VAL A 29 5.18 5.77 -10.60
N GLY A 30 6.45 6.03 -10.29
CA GLY A 30 7.58 5.61 -11.11
C GLY A 30 8.03 4.17 -10.88
N THR A 31 7.68 3.54 -9.77
CA THR A 31 8.20 2.20 -9.43
C THR A 31 7.16 1.28 -8.82
N SER A 32 6.50 1.70 -7.73
CA SER A 32 5.63 0.81 -6.96
C SER A 32 4.41 0.37 -7.78
N LEU A 33 3.82 1.28 -8.56
CA LEU A 33 2.62 1.01 -9.33
C LEU A 33 2.82 -0.17 -10.29
N ALA A 34 3.83 -0.09 -11.16
CA ALA A 34 4.13 -1.14 -12.12
C ALA A 34 4.42 -2.49 -11.45
N ARG A 35 5.17 -2.49 -10.33
CA ARG A 35 5.48 -3.72 -9.59
C ARG A 35 4.22 -4.46 -9.14
N PHE A 36 3.24 -3.75 -8.59
CA PHE A 36 2.05 -4.38 -8.02
C PHE A 36 0.95 -4.67 -9.05
N MET A 37 0.98 -4.02 -10.22
CA MET A 37 0.07 -4.37 -11.31
C MET A 37 0.24 -5.81 -11.83
N PHE A 38 1.39 -6.42 -11.58
CA PHE A 38 1.72 -7.78 -12.02
C PHE A 38 1.95 -8.75 -10.86
N LEU A 39 1.50 -8.40 -9.64
CA LEU A 39 1.63 -9.31 -8.51
C LEU A 39 0.49 -10.34 -8.55
N ASP A 40 0.82 -11.61 -8.74
CA ASP A 40 -0.15 -12.70 -8.73
C ASP A 40 -0.93 -12.73 -7.40
N GLY A 41 -2.23 -13.02 -7.50
CA GLY A 41 -3.14 -13.07 -6.35
C GLY A 41 -3.59 -11.71 -5.80
N LEU A 42 -2.97 -10.60 -6.22
CA LEU A 42 -3.37 -9.26 -5.80
C LEU A 42 -4.54 -8.75 -6.65
N ALA A 43 -5.73 -8.67 -6.05
CA ALA A 43 -6.92 -8.14 -6.72
C ALA A 43 -6.93 -6.61 -6.77
N PHE A 44 -6.51 -5.96 -5.68
CA PHE A 44 -6.51 -4.51 -5.58
C PHE A 44 -5.42 -4.02 -4.64
N LYS A 45 -4.80 -2.90 -5.01
CA LYS A 45 -3.94 -2.14 -4.10
C LYS A 45 -4.19 -0.65 -4.26
N VAL A 46 -4.22 0.04 -3.13
CA VAL A 46 -4.17 1.50 -3.09
C VAL A 46 -3.04 1.96 -2.18
N TRP A 47 -2.40 3.06 -2.58
CA TRP A 47 -1.47 3.81 -1.75
C TRP A 47 -2.23 5.00 -1.19
N ARG A 48 -2.29 5.08 0.13
CA ARG A 48 -2.99 6.13 0.86
C ARG A 48 -1.96 6.97 1.59
N MET A 49 -2.19 8.27 1.67
CA MET A 49 -1.28 9.17 2.38
C MET A 49 -2.05 10.31 3.00
N ARG A 50 -1.70 10.65 4.24
CA ARG A 50 -2.06 11.90 4.90
C ARG A 50 -0.75 12.61 5.27
N ASP A 51 -0.50 13.73 4.60
CA ASP A 51 0.77 14.44 4.70
C ASP A 51 1.09 14.83 6.15
N GLY A 52 2.36 14.64 6.55
CA GLY A 52 2.82 14.84 7.93
C GLY A 52 2.31 13.82 8.97
N GLU A 53 1.42 12.89 8.59
CA GLU A 53 0.82 11.93 9.53
C GLU A 53 1.18 10.49 9.18
N TRP A 54 0.80 9.98 8.00
CA TRP A 54 1.05 8.60 7.64
C TRP A 54 1.05 8.34 6.13
N PHE A 55 1.75 7.28 5.74
CA PHE A 55 1.70 6.67 4.42
C PHE A 55 1.33 5.20 4.56
N GLU A 56 0.48 4.68 3.68
CA GLU A 56 -0.01 3.31 3.79
C GLU A 56 -0.15 2.62 2.42
N GLY A 57 0.29 1.36 2.36
CA GLY A 57 -0.15 0.43 1.32
C GLY A 57 -1.30 -0.42 1.81
N THR A 58 -2.44 -0.37 1.14
CA THR A 58 -3.62 -1.19 1.41
C THR A 58 -3.78 -2.22 0.29
N TYR A 59 -3.82 -3.49 0.64
CA TYR A 59 -3.83 -4.63 -0.29
C TYR A 59 -5.11 -5.45 -0.09
N VAL A 60 -5.63 -5.99 -1.19
CA VAL A 60 -6.71 -6.97 -1.20
C VAL A 60 -6.30 -8.12 -2.10
N PHE A 61 -6.19 -9.31 -1.52
CA PHE A 61 -5.80 -10.55 -2.20
C PHE A 61 -7.02 -11.44 -2.49
N ASP A 62 -6.93 -12.32 -3.48
CA ASP A 62 -8.01 -13.26 -3.83
C ASP A 62 -8.17 -14.37 -2.77
N THR A 63 -7.05 -14.81 -2.19
CA THR A 63 -7.03 -15.84 -1.14
C THR A 63 -6.33 -15.38 0.15
N ALA A 64 -6.71 -15.99 1.27
CA ALA A 64 -6.03 -15.79 2.54
C ALA A 64 -4.57 -16.26 2.48
N GLN A 65 -4.30 -17.36 1.77
CA GLN A 65 -2.96 -17.92 1.63
C GLN A 65 -2.00 -16.93 0.95
N GLU A 66 -2.43 -16.27 -0.14
CA GLU A 66 -1.62 -15.25 -0.82
C GLU A 66 -1.37 -14.05 0.09
N ARG A 67 -2.39 -13.59 0.82
CA ARG A 67 -2.26 -12.51 1.81
C ARG A 67 -1.26 -12.89 2.90
N ASP A 68 -1.39 -14.07 3.49
CA ASP A 68 -0.55 -14.54 4.59
C ASP A 68 0.90 -14.73 4.14
N ALA A 69 1.11 -15.33 2.96
CA ALA A 69 2.43 -15.49 2.36
C ALA A 69 3.09 -14.14 2.09
N PHE A 70 2.34 -13.18 1.51
CA PHE A 70 2.83 -11.84 1.28
C PHE A 70 3.14 -11.11 2.59
N GLN A 71 2.28 -11.22 3.61
CA GLN A 71 2.51 -10.61 4.92
C GLN A 71 3.76 -11.16 5.59
N ALA A 72 3.98 -12.49 5.57
CA ALA A 72 5.15 -13.11 6.16
C ALA A 72 6.45 -12.62 5.48
N ASP A 73 6.49 -12.66 4.15
CA ASP A 73 7.62 -12.16 3.35
C ASP A 73 7.86 -10.65 3.57
N PHE A 74 6.80 -9.85 3.57
CA PHE A 74 6.91 -8.41 3.82
C PHE A 74 7.41 -8.10 5.23
N THR A 75 6.89 -8.79 6.25
CA THR A 75 7.27 -8.58 7.66
C THR A 75 8.76 -8.85 7.87
N ALA A 76 9.29 -9.92 7.27
CA ALA A 76 10.71 -10.27 7.37
C ALA A 76 11.65 -9.18 6.83
N LYS A 77 11.20 -8.41 5.83
CA LYS A 77 11.98 -7.33 5.21
C LYS A 77 11.45 -5.93 5.50
N ALA A 78 10.54 -5.79 6.47
CA ALA A 78 9.80 -4.55 6.68
C ALA A 78 10.71 -3.35 6.95
N ALA A 79 11.78 -3.54 7.75
CA ALA A 79 12.76 -2.49 8.04
C ALA A 79 13.56 -2.01 6.82
N HIS A 80 13.67 -2.85 5.77
CA HIS A 80 14.41 -2.60 4.54
C HIS A 80 13.50 -2.40 3.33
N ALA A 81 12.19 -2.23 3.55
CA ALA A 81 11.29 -1.87 2.46
C ALA A 81 11.68 -0.47 1.94
N PRO A 82 11.51 -0.17 0.64
CA PRO A 82 11.93 1.13 0.07
C PRO A 82 11.34 2.35 0.79
N VAL A 83 10.10 2.24 1.28
CA VAL A 83 9.46 3.29 2.09
C VAL A 83 10.13 3.42 3.46
N SER A 84 10.49 2.29 4.09
CA SER A 84 11.19 2.29 5.36
C SER A 84 12.58 2.90 5.26
N GLU A 85 13.33 2.58 4.20
CA GLU A 85 14.63 3.20 3.93
C GLU A 85 14.50 4.70 3.65
N MET A 86 13.46 5.10 2.90
CA MET A 86 13.17 6.51 2.62
C MET A 86 12.84 7.30 3.89
N LEU A 87 12.16 6.68 4.85
CA LEU A 87 11.75 7.30 6.13
C LEU A 87 12.78 7.12 7.25
N GLY A 88 13.72 6.19 7.10
CA GLY A 88 14.63 5.77 8.17
C GLY A 88 13.93 5.01 9.32
N SER A 89 12.72 4.49 9.11
CA SER A 89 11.97 3.77 10.13
C SER A 89 11.09 2.67 9.53
N ALA A 90 10.90 1.58 10.29
CA ALA A 90 10.01 0.48 9.91
C ALA A 90 8.52 0.92 9.93
N PRO A 91 7.60 0.15 9.31
CA PRO A 91 6.17 0.39 9.46
C PRO A 91 5.76 0.40 10.93
N ILE A 92 4.84 1.31 11.29
CA ILE A 92 4.21 1.34 12.61
C ILE A 92 3.13 0.27 12.76
N SER A 93 2.60 -0.26 11.64
CA SER A 93 1.70 -1.41 11.65
C SER A 93 1.77 -2.24 10.36
N ILE A 94 1.55 -3.55 10.52
CA ILE A 94 1.32 -4.53 9.46
C ILE A 94 0.10 -5.33 9.93
N GLU A 95 -1.07 -5.06 9.37
CA GLU A 95 -2.35 -5.49 9.92
C GLU A 95 -3.20 -6.20 8.87
N ALA A 96 -3.47 -7.48 9.13
CA ALA A 96 -4.47 -8.27 8.41
C ALA A 96 -5.88 -7.79 8.77
N TYR A 97 -6.78 -7.66 7.78
CA TYR A 97 -8.18 -7.32 8.02
C TYR A 97 -9.14 -8.06 7.09
N GLU A 98 -10.41 -8.12 7.49
CA GLU A 98 -11.50 -8.69 6.68
C GLU A 98 -12.03 -7.65 5.68
N VAL A 99 -12.15 -8.03 4.41
CA VAL A 99 -12.93 -7.26 3.46
C VAL A 99 -14.37 -7.75 3.51
N VAL A 100 -15.20 -7.05 4.27
CA VAL A 100 -16.62 -7.44 4.46
C VAL A 100 -17.41 -7.31 3.15
N ALA A 101 -17.17 -6.24 2.38
CA ALA A 101 -17.78 -6.03 1.07
C ALA A 101 -17.01 -5.00 0.24
N ILE A 102 -17.11 -5.08 -1.09
CA ILE A 102 -16.70 -4.03 -2.03
C ILE A 102 -17.91 -3.67 -2.89
N ALA A 103 -18.26 -2.39 -2.93
CA ALA A 103 -19.28 -1.86 -3.82
C ALA A 103 -18.61 -1.16 -5.02
N GLU A 104 -18.90 -1.60 -6.24
CA GLU A 104 -18.57 -0.82 -7.44
C GLU A 104 -19.67 0.21 -7.70
N GLY A 105 -19.33 1.49 -7.53
CA GLY A 105 -20.27 2.59 -7.77
C GLY A 105 -20.42 2.95 -9.26
N PRO A 106 -21.44 3.76 -9.62
CA PRO A 106 -21.72 4.13 -11.02
C PRO A 106 -20.56 4.80 -11.77
N ALA A 107 -19.63 5.46 -11.05
CA ALA A 107 -18.45 6.09 -11.63
C ALA A 107 -17.36 5.10 -12.06
N LYS A 108 -17.52 3.80 -11.75
CA LYS A 108 -16.57 2.71 -11.96
C LYS A 108 -15.23 2.93 -11.27
N PHE A 109 -14.39 1.90 -11.33
CA PHE A 109 -13.04 1.95 -10.79
C PHE A 109 -12.09 2.76 -11.69
N ARG A 110 -11.35 3.72 -11.13
CA ARG A 110 -10.27 4.45 -11.82
C ARG A 110 -8.92 3.97 -11.33
N ARG A 111 -8.13 3.37 -12.22
CA ARG A 111 -6.75 2.97 -11.96
C ARG A 111 -5.76 4.00 -12.50
N GLY A 112 -4.65 4.21 -11.82
CA GLY A 112 -3.57 5.10 -12.28
C GLY A 112 -2.91 5.89 -11.15
N ALA A 113 -2.15 6.92 -11.54
CA ALA A 113 -1.50 7.84 -10.61
C ALA A 113 -2.53 8.70 -9.87
N GLY A 114 -2.16 9.15 -8.67
CA GLY A 114 -3.00 10.03 -7.84
C GLY A 114 -3.05 11.47 -8.34
N PRO A 115 -3.87 12.33 -7.72
CA PRO A 115 -4.07 13.72 -8.17
C PRO A 115 -2.85 14.63 -7.96
N GLY A 116 -1.93 14.27 -7.07
CA GLY A 116 -0.69 15.03 -6.83
C GLY A 116 0.44 14.74 -7.83
N SER A 117 0.11 14.18 -8.99
CA SER A 117 1.06 13.82 -10.06
C SER A 117 0.92 14.71 -11.30
N ALA A 118 0.13 15.80 -11.18
CA ALA A 118 -0.08 16.80 -12.23
C ALA A 118 1.02 17.86 -12.19
#